data_AF-A0A7C1DZJ0-F1
#
_entry.id   AF-A0A7C1DZJ0-F1
#
_cell.length_a   1.000
_cell.length_b   1.000
_cell.length_c   1.000
_cell.angle_alpha   90.00
_cell.angle_beta   90.00
_cell.angle_gamma   90.00
#
_symmetry.space_group_name_H-M   'P 1'
#
loop_
_entity.id
_entity.type
_entity.pdbx_description
1 polymer ?
#
loop_
_entity_poly.entity_id
_entity_poly.type
_entity_poly.pdbx_seq_one_letter_code
_entity_poly.pdbx_strand_id
1 'polypeptide(L)'
;MLKILRSRKLKPLKSRKLKPLKSRKLKPERNQKRSPEKNLNKILSVFQMVGAGHLQIGIISKPHGISGALNLQVTPGMAERIMEDSPLFIEIDGQRIPFYIEEILLADNDHLIVKLEFIDAIESAGNYTGCKIYIESEDTVGVQVTDLEKLLGYTAVDETKNFRATVKDFFEQNQNRILVLDFDGKEIMVPVADEVLTLVDHTRKIIQLNLPEGLIALNE
;
A
#
# COMPACT_ATOMS: atom_id res chain seq x y z
N MET A 1 -81.38 -32.87 -6.92
CA MET A 1 -80.95 -32.69 -8.32
C MET A 1 -80.59 -31.22 -8.54
N LEU A 2 -79.39 -30.78 -8.14
CA LEU A 2 -78.93 -29.39 -8.33
C LEU A 2 -77.77 -29.33 -9.33
N LYS A 3 -77.90 -28.47 -10.34
CA LYS A 3 -77.02 -28.34 -11.51
C LYS A 3 -75.68 -27.69 -11.16
N ILE A 4 -74.68 -28.14 -11.91
CA ILE A 4 -73.23 -27.96 -11.75
C ILE A 4 -72.72 -26.78 -12.62
N LEU A 5 -71.83 -25.97 -12.02
CA LEU A 5 -70.69 -25.17 -12.52
C LEU A 5 -70.84 -24.19 -13.71
N ARG A 6 -70.26 -23.00 -13.53
CA ARG A 6 -69.07 -22.54 -14.30
C ARG A 6 -68.41 -21.33 -13.62
N SER A 7 -67.31 -21.53 -12.89
CA SER A 7 -66.34 -20.47 -12.57
C SER A 7 -65.08 -20.69 -13.42
N ARG A 8 -64.59 -19.61 -14.04
CA ARG A 8 -63.38 -19.61 -14.88
C ARG A 8 -62.14 -19.82 -13.99
N LYS A 9 -61.33 -20.85 -14.31
CA LYS A 9 -60.02 -21.08 -13.67
C LYS A 9 -58.98 -20.08 -14.19
N LEU A 10 -58.36 -19.31 -13.31
CA LEU A 10 -57.10 -18.62 -13.56
C LEU A 10 -55.95 -19.65 -13.59
N LYS A 11 -55.00 -19.48 -14.54
CA LYS A 11 -53.82 -20.35 -14.67
C LYS A 11 -52.81 -20.04 -13.54
N PRO A 12 -52.16 -21.05 -12.92
CA PRO A 12 -51.13 -20.80 -11.91
C PRO A 12 -49.82 -20.34 -12.55
N LEU A 13 -49.19 -19.34 -11.95
CA LEU A 13 -47.80 -18.92 -12.23
C LEU A 13 -46.84 -20.06 -11.84
N LYS A 14 -45.96 -20.46 -12.77
CA LYS A 14 -44.91 -21.45 -12.52
C LYS A 14 -43.85 -20.86 -11.59
N SER A 15 -43.79 -21.33 -10.34
CA SER A 15 -42.69 -21.04 -9.42
C SER A 15 -41.40 -21.71 -9.92
N ARG A 16 -40.40 -20.91 -10.32
CA ARG A 16 -39.06 -21.40 -10.66
C ARG A 16 -38.35 -21.76 -9.35
N LYS A 17 -38.18 -23.07 -9.07
CA LYS A 17 -37.45 -23.56 -7.88
C LYS A 17 -35.99 -23.09 -7.95
N LEU A 18 -35.57 -22.24 -7.01
CA LEU A 18 -34.16 -21.99 -6.72
C LEU A 18 -33.54 -23.29 -6.20
N LYS A 19 -32.40 -23.70 -6.75
CA LYS A 19 -31.63 -24.83 -6.24
C LYS A 19 -30.99 -24.42 -4.91
N PRO A 20 -31.00 -25.28 -3.86
CA PRO A 20 -30.32 -24.96 -2.62
C PRO A 20 -28.80 -24.92 -2.85
N LEU A 21 -28.17 -23.82 -2.44
CA LEU A 21 -26.71 -23.72 -2.32
C LEU A 21 -26.25 -24.76 -1.28
N LYS A 22 -25.30 -25.62 -1.67
CA LYS A 22 -24.70 -26.60 -0.76
C LYS A 22 -24.05 -25.83 0.40
N SER A 23 -24.54 -26.04 1.62
CA SER A 23 -23.89 -25.58 2.84
C SER A 23 -22.56 -26.31 2.98
N ARG A 24 -21.48 -25.65 2.56
CA ARG A 24 -20.13 -26.09 2.87
C ARG A 24 -19.92 -25.80 4.35
N LYS A 25 -19.87 -26.85 5.18
CA LYS A 25 -19.59 -26.73 6.62
C LYS A 25 -18.34 -25.84 6.80
N LEU A 26 -18.52 -24.70 7.47
CA LEU A 26 -17.43 -23.90 8.01
C LEU A 26 -16.60 -24.84 8.89
N LYS A 27 -15.32 -25.01 8.54
CA LYS A 27 -14.35 -25.60 9.47
C LYS A 27 -14.21 -24.61 10.63
N PRO A 28 -14.09 -25.08 11.88
CA PRO A 28 -13.90 -24.16 13.00
C PRO A 28 -12.58 -23.42 12.76
N GLU A 29 -12.66 -22.09 12.67
CA GLU A 29 -11.48 -21.24 12.63
C GLU A 29 -10.64 -21.53 13.87
N ARG A 30 -9.42 -21.99 13.60
CA ARG A 30 -8.40 -22.18 14.60
C ARG A 30 -8.05 -20.79 15.11
N ASN A 31 -8.56 -20.44 16.28
CA ASN A 31 -8.25 -19.23 17.03
C ASN A 31 -6.75 -19.23 17.37
N GLN A 32 -5.89 -18.95 16.37
CA GLN A 32 -4.49 -18.62 16.59
C GLN A 32 -4.51 -17.24 17.23
N LYS A 33 -4.38 -17.19 18.55
CA LYS A 33 -3.93 -16.00 19.27
C LYS A 33 -2.67 -15.50 18.55
N ARG A 34 -2.82 -14.50 17.67
CA ARG A 34 -1.70 -13.86 16.97
C ARG A 34 -0.81 -13.27 18.07
N SER A 35 0.42 -13.73 18.15
CA SER A 35 1.34 -13.38 19.24
C SER A 35 1.63 -11.88 19.26
N PRO A 36 1.84 -11.25 20.44
CA PRO A 36 2.20 -9.83 20.56
C PRO A 36 3.40 -9.42 19.69
N GLU A 37 4.33 -10.34 19.45
CA GLU A 37 5.53 -10.15 18.63
C GLU A 37 5.22 -9.90 17.14
N LYS A 38 4.17 -10.54 16.59
CA LYS A 38 3.74 -10.28 15.19
C LYS A 38 3.15 -8.88 15.05
N ASN A 39 2.44 -8.38 16.06
CA ASN A 39 1.93 -7.01 16.07
C ASN A 39 3.06 -5.99 16.22
N LEU A 40 4.07 -6.29 17.05
CA LEU A 40 5.20 -5.40 17.24
C LEU A 40 6.06 -5.30 15.96
N ASN A 41 6.33 -6.41 15.27
CA ASN A 41 7.03 -6.39 13.99
C ASN A 41 6.23 -5.66 12.90
N LYS A 42 4.89 -5.77 12.91
CA LYS A 42 3.98 -5.03 12.01
C LYS A 42 3.98 -3.52 12.32
N ILE A 43 4.01 -3.15 13.61
CA ILE A 43 4.09 -1.75 14.06
C ILE A 43 5.49 -1.17 13.77
N LEU A 44 6.56 -1.94 13.96
CA LEU A 44 7.93 -1.54 13.63
C LEU A 44 8.12 -1.39 12.12
N SER A 45 7.55 -2.27 11.28
CA SER A 45 7.57 -2.08 9.83
C SER A 45 6.80 -0.83 9.40
N VAL A 46 5.68 -0.53 10.06
CA VAL A 46 4.93 0.72 9.87
C VAL A 46 5.74 1.96 10.28
N PHE A 47 6.47 1.91 11.40
CA PHE A 47 7.37 2.99 11.81
C PHE A 47 8.58 3.14 10.86
N GLN A 48 9.02 2.04 10.24
CA GLN A 48 10.07 2.03 9.20
C GLN A 48 9.56 2.51 7.83
N MET A 49 8.25 2.75 7.65
CA MET A 49 7.67 3.34 6.44
C MET A 49 7.74 4.87 6.41
N VAL A 50 8.35 5.51 7.42
CA VAL A 50 8.74 6.93 7.37
C VAL A 50 9.94 7.06 6.44
N GLY A 51 9.70 6.96 5.13
CA GLY A 51 10.72 6.96 4.08
C GLY A 51 10.18 6.61 2.69
N ALA A 52 9.05 5.88 2.60
CA ALA A 52 8.36 5.62 1.34
C ALA A 52 7.38 6.75 1.00
N GLY A 53 7.46 7.29 -0.21
CA GLY A 53 6.41 8.21 -0.69
C GLY A 53 5.06 7.49 -0.74
N HIS A 54 3.99 8.22 -0.44
CA HIS A 54 2.63 7.69 -0.48
C HIS A 54 1.88 8.37 -1.61
N LEU A 55 1.23 7.58 -2.47
CA LEU A 55 0.42 8.09 -3.57
C LEU A 55 -1.03 8.23 -3.10
N GLN A 56 -1.59 9.44 -3.22
CA GLN A 56 -3.01 9.64 -2.95
C GLN A 56 -3.83 8.97 -4.06
N ILE A 57 -4.73 8.07 -3.68
CA ILE A 57 -5.56 7.32 -4.63
C ILE A 57 -7.04 7.64 -4.53
N GLY A 58 -7.49 8.39 -3.52
CA GLY A 58 -8.90 8.70 -3.37
C GLY A 58 -9.28 9.28 -2.02
N ILE A 59 -10.56 9.13 -1.68
CA ILE A 59 -11.16 9.53 -0.40
C ILE A 59 -12.12 8.45 0.12
N ILE A 60 -12.35 8.47 1.43
CA ILE A 60 -13.46 7.74 2.05
C ILE A 60 -14.73 8.56 1.89
N SER A 61 -15.69 8.04 1.13
CA SER A 61 -16.93 8.78 0.80
C SER A 61 -17.98 8.71 1.89
N LYS A 62 -18.20 7.54 2.49
CA LYS A 62 -19.19 7.29 3.55
C LYS A 62 -19.07 5.88 4.15
N PRO A 63 -19.60 5.63 5.35
CA PRO A 63 -19.75 4.28 5.89
C PRO A 63 -20.60 3.37 5.00
N HIS A 64 -20.36 2.06 5.07
CA HIS A 64 -21.10 1.01 4.39
C HIS A 64 -21.65 0.00 5.40
N GLY A 65 -22.97 -0.11 5.47
CA GLY A 65 -23.63 -1.05 6.39
C GLY A 65 -23.35 -0.74 7.87
N ILE A 66 -23.47 -1.77 8.71
CA ILE A 66 -23.31 -1.65 10.18
C ILE A 66 -22.00 -2.24 10.71
N SER A 67 -21.27 -2.99 9.88
CA SER A 67 -20.05 -3.73 10.26
C SER A 67 -18.78 -2.86 10.27
N GLY A 68 -18.90 -1.57 10.02
CA GLY A 68 -17.76 -0.64 9.93
C GLY A 68 -17.04 -0.64 8.59
N ALA A 69 -17.58 -1.31 7.55
CA ALA A 69 -17.06 -1.18 6.19
C ALA A 69 -17.20 0.26 5.66
N LEU A 70 -16.40 0.62 4.66
CA LEU A 70 -16.27 1.97 4.11
C LEU A 70 -16.45 1.95 2.60
N ASN A 71 -17.16 2.94 2.06
CA ASN A 71 -17.17 3.20 0.61
C ASN A 71 -16.02 4.14 0.27
N LEU A 72 -15.08 3.68 -0.54
CA LEU A 72 -14.00 4.49 -1.10
C LEU A 72 -14.42 5.00 -2.48
N GLN A 73 -14.11 6.26 -2.73
CA GLN A 73 -14.12 6.84 -4.08
C GLN A 73 -12.66 7.03 -4.49
N VAL A 74 -12.22 6.27 -5.49
CA VAL A 74 -10.84 6.29 -5.98
C VAL A 74 -10.73 7.01 -7.30
N THR A 75 -9.54 7.53 -7.58
CA THR A 75 -9.21 8.08 -8.90
C THR A 75 -9.29 6.96 -9.94
N PRO A 76 -9.83 7.23 -11.14
CA PRO A 76 -9.92 6.22 -12.20
C PRO A 76 -8.59 5.52 -12.48
N GLY A 77 -8.64 4.19 -12.54
CA GLY A 77 -7.47 3.33 -12.76
C GLY A 77 -6.60 3.08 -11.52
N MET A 78 -6.94 3.63 -10.34
CA MET A 78 -6.18 3.35 -9.11
C MET A 78 -6.72 2.16 -8.31
N ALA A 79 -7.95 1.72 -8.57
CA ALA A 79 -8.57 0.59 -7.85
C ALA A 79 -7.74 -0.70 -7.97
N GLU A 80 -7.16 -0.94 -9.16
CA GLU A 80 -6.33 -2.10 -9.47
C GLU A 80 -4.96 -2.10 -8.78
N ARG A 81 -4.52 -0.96 -8.22
CA ARG A 81 -3.26 -0.83 -7.49
C ARG A 81 -3.39 -1.15 -6.01
N ILE A 82 -4.61 -1.38 -5.52
CA ILE A 82 -4.85 -1.78 -4.13
C ILE A 82 -4.61 -3.29 -4.01
N MET A 83 -3.62 -3.67 -3.21
CA MET A 83 -3.30 -5.06 -2.91
C MET A 83 -3.91 -5.45 -1.55
N GLU A 84 -4.58 -6.61 -1.48
CA GLU A 84 -5.21 -7.12 -0.24
C GLU A 84 -4.21 -7.31 0.91
N ASP A 85 -2.97 -7.72 0.60
CA ASP A 85 -1.92 -7.96 1.61
C ASP A 85 -1.13 -6.69 2.00
N SER A 86 -1.45 -5.54 1.42
CA SER A 86 -0.76 -4.27 1.67
C SER A 86 -1.63 -3.31 2.50
N PRO A 87 -1.00 -2.42 3.30
CA PRO A 87 -1.75 -1.43 4.05
C PRO A 87 -2.32 -0.34 3.14
N LEU A 88 -3.55 0.09 3.44
CA LEU A 88 -4.12 1.34 2.98
C LEU A 88 -3.84 2.42 4.02
N PHE A 89 -3.30 3.56 3.61
CA PHE A 89 -3.00 4.64 4.53
C PHE A 89 -4.12 5.68 4.52
N ILE A 90 -4.57 6.08 5.70
CA ILE A 90 -5.59 7.12 5.88
C ILE A 90 -4.92 8.36 6.47
N GLU A 91 -5.13 9.53 5.86
CA GLU A 91 -4.64 10.80 6.41
C GLU A 91 -5.55 11.29 7.56
N ILE A 92 -4.96 11.37 8.75
CA ILE A 92 -5.60 11.80 10.01
C ILE A 92 -4.66 12.80 10.66
N ASP A 93 -5.14 14.02 10.90
CA ASP A 93 -4.36 15.12 11.48
C ASP A 93 -3.00 15.37 10.78
N GLY A 94 -2.98 15.22 9.45
CA GLY A 94 -1.79 15.39 8.62
C GLY A 94 -0.80 14.21 8.66
N GLN A 95 -1.11 13.14 9.39
CA GLN A 95 -0.33 11.91 9.45
C GLN A 95 -1.00 10.80 8.64
N ARG A 96 -0.20 9.96 7.98
CA ARG A 96 -0.70 8.82 7.20
C ARG A 96 -0.65 7.57 8.05
N ILE A 97 -1.80 7.13 8.53
CA ILE A 97 -1.92 5.98 9.43
C ILE A 97 -2.30 4.74 8.62
N PRO A 98 -1.53 3.64 8.69
CA PRO A 98 -1.84 2.43 7.93
C PRO A 98 -2.93 1.59 8.57
N PHE A 99 -3.83 1.10 7.73
CA PHE A 99 -4.89 0.15 8.03
C PHE A 99 -4.81 -1.03 7.07
N TYR A 100 -4.85 -2.24 7.59
CA TYR A 100 -4.87 -3.43 6.75
C TYR A 100 -6.29 -3.75 6.29
N ILE A 101 -6.40 -4.28 5.08
CA ILE A 101 -7.65 -4.67 4.45
C ILE A 101 -8.04 -6.08 4.94
N GLU A 102 -9.24 -6.23 5.48
CA GLU A 102 -9.82 -7.54 5.77
C GLU A 102 -10.62 -8.06 4.57
N GLU A 103 -11.37 -7.18 3.92
CA GLU A 103 -12.18 -7.51 2.75
C GLU A 103 -12.23 -6.30 1.80
N ILE A 104 -12.18 -6.57 0.49
CA ILE A 104 -12.34 -5.58 -0.56
C ILE A 104 -13.32 -6.08 -1.61
N LEU A 105 -14.22 -5.21 -2.04
CA LEU A 105 -15.18 -5.49 -3.09
C LEU A 105 -15.21 -4.30 -4.05
N LEU A 106 -14.95 -4.57 -5.33
CA LEU A 106 -15.17 -3.60 -6.40
C LEU A 106 -16.67 -3.47 -6.67
N ALA A 107 -17.23 -2.31 -6.33
CA ALA A 107 -18.65 -2.02 -6.59
C ALA A 107 -18.84 -1.53 -8.03
N ASP A 108 -17.99 -0.60 -8.47
CA ASP A 108 -17.89 -0.06 -9.83
C ASP A 108 -16.42 0.39 -10.09
N ASN A 109 -16.08 0.84 -11.30
CA ASN A 109 -14.69 1.19 -11.70
C ASN A 109 -13.92 2.05 -10.69
N ASP A 110 -14.61 3.01 -10.05
CA ASP A 110 -14.00 4.00 -9.16
C ASP A 110 -14.55 3.92 -7.73
N HIS A 111 -15.33 2.89 -7.43
CA HIS A 111 -16.00 2.71 -6.13
C HIS A 111 -15.70 1.35 -5.54
N LEU A 112 -15.12 1.36 -4.34
CA LEU A 112 -14.77 0.16 -3.60
C LEU A 112 -15.51 0.14 -2.27
N ILE A 113 -15.91 -1.04 -1.84
CA ILE A 113 -16.34 -1.29 -0.46
C ILE A 113 -15.20 -2.02 0.22
N VAL A 114 -14.64 -1.41 1.26
CA VAL A 114 -13.48 -1.94 1.98
C VAL A 114 -13.80 -2.08 3.45
N LYS A 115 -13.47 -3.24 4.01
CA LYS A 115 -13.44 -3.51 5.44
C LYS A 115 -11.98 -3.44 5.89
N LEU A 116 -11.70 -2.59 6.87
CA LEU A 116 -10.37 -2.42 7.43
C LEU A 116 -10.31 -3.04 8.83
N GLU A 117 -9.12 -3.54 9.19
CA GLU A 117 -8.84 -3.99 10.56
C GLU A 117 -9.14 -2.85 11.56
N PHE A 118 -9.74 -3.19 12.70
CA PHE A 118 -10.04 -2.28 13.82
C PHE A 118 -11.16 -1.24 13.60
N ILE A 119 -11.86 -1.25 12.46
CA ILE A 119 -13.04 -0.40 12.22
C ILE A 119 -14.29 -1.28 12.18
N ASP A 120 -14.89 -1.57 13.35
CA ASP A 120 -15.92 -2.61 13.50
C ASP A 120 -17.36 -2.09 13.63
N ALA A 121 -17.55 -0.78 13.66
CA ALA A 121 -18.87 -0.17 13.81
C ALA A 121 -19.07 1.01 12.86
N ILE A 122 -20.34 1.27 12.51
CA ILE A 122 -20.73 2.41 11.67
C ILE A 122 -20.30 3.76 12.27
N GLU A 123 -20.35 3.89 13.60
CA GLU A 123 -19.92 5.11 14.31
C GLU A 123 -18.42 5.35 14.13
N SER A 124 -17.60 4.31 14.35
CA SER A 124 -16.15 4.39 14.11
C SER A 124 -15.81 4.66 12.65
N ALA A 125 -16.54 4.05 11.72
CA ALA A 125 -16.38 4.28 10.28
C ALA A 125 -16.70 5.73 9.89
N GLY A 126 -17.69 6.34 10.55
CA GLY A 126 -18.09 7.73 10.35
C GLY A 126 -16.93 8.71 10.55
N ASN A 127 -16.03 8.45 11.51
CA ASN A 127 -14.89 9.30 11.83
C ASN A 127 -13.89 9.45 10.68
N TYR A 128 -13.87 8.52 9.73
CA TYR A 128 -12.96 8.55 8.59
C TYR A 128 -13.60 9.12 7.32
N THR A 129 -14.87 9.54 7.38
CA THR A 129 -15.56 10.14 6.23
C THR A 129 -14.85 11.42 5.80
N GLY A 130 -14.51 11.52 4.52
CA GLY A 130 -13.78 12.65 3.94
C GLY A 130 -12.25 12.54 4.08
N CYS A 131 -11.73 11.57 4.83
CA CYS A 131 -10.29 11.34 4.89
C CYS A 131 -9.75 10.90 3.53
N LYS A 132 -8.57 11.41 3.18
CA LYS A 132 -7.83 11.01 1.99
C LYS A 132 -7.20 9.65 2.24
N ILE A 133 -7.14 8.85 1.18
CA ILE A 133 -6.52 7.53 1.20
C ILE A 133 -5.31 7.48 0.27
N TYR A 134 -4.32 6.71 0.71
CA TYR A 134 -3.06 6.55 0.02
C TYR A 134 -2.65 5.07 -0.01
N ILE A 135 -1.86 4.73 -1.01
CA ILE A 135 -1.11 3.48 -1.07
C ILE A 135 0.39 3.81 -1.06
N GLU A 136 1.22 2.79 -0.85
CA GLU A 136 2.64 2.90 -1.15
C GLU A 136 2.80 3.28 -2.62
N SER A 137 3.59 4.32 -2.87
CA SER A 137 3.86 4.76 -4.23
C SER A 137 4.94 3.87 -4.85
N GLU A 138 4.59 3.12 -5.88
CA GLU A 138 5.55 2.36 -6.68
C GLU A 138 6.54 3.27 -7.42
N ASP A 139 6.14 4.53 -7.68
CA ASP A 139 6.93 5.55 -8.38
C ASP A 139 7.90 6.31 -7.46
N THR A 140 7.72 6.18 -6.15
CA THR A 140 8.71 6.60 -5.16
C THR A 140 9.12 5.34 -4.43
N VAL A 141 10.05 4.62 -5.04
CA VAL A 141 10.94 3.73 -4.29
C VAL A 141 11.68 4.63 -3.30
N GLY A 142 11.04 4.94 -2.17
CA GLY A 142 11.75 5.36 -0.98
C GLY A 142 12.62 4.18 -0.63
N VAL A 143 13.90 4.32 -0.95
CA VAL A 143 14.74 3.16 -1.16
C VAL A 143 15.08 2.56 0.19
N GLN A 144 14.27 1.59 0.62
CA GLN A 144 14.75 0.50 1.45
C GLN A 144 15.80 -0.25 0.61
N VAL A 145 17.04 0.29 0.55
CA VAL A 145 18.17 -0.43 -0.04
C VAL A 145 18.41 -1.59 0.92
N THR A 146 17.69 -2.68 0.74
CA THR A 146 17.80 -3.82 1.65
C THR A 146 19.17 -4.46 1.48
N ASP A 147 19.71 -4.47 0.26
CA ASP A 147 21.01 -5.07 -0.07
C ASP A 147 21.92 -4.08 -0.82
N LEU A 148 22.83 -3.41 -0.09
CA LEU A 148 23.84 -2.51 -0.69
C LEU A 148 24.76 -3.22 -1.68
N GLU A 149 25.03 -4.51 -1.44
CA GLU A 149 25.81 -5.38 -2.33
C GLU A 149 25.28 -5.39 -3.77
N LYS A 150 23.96 -5.29 -3.96
CA LYS A 150 23.34 -5.30 -5.29
C LYS A 150 23.61 -4.02 -6.08
N LEU A 151 24.02 -2.95 -5.41
CA LEU A 151 24.30 -1.66 -6.03
C LEU A 151 25.75 -1.55 -6.52
N LEU A 152 26.62 -2.51 -6.21
CA LEU A 152 27.99 -2.52 -6.71
C LEU A 152 28.02 -2.44 -8.24
N GLY A 153 28.80 -1.49 -8.77
CA GLY A 153 28.90 -1.20 -10.19
C GLY A 153 27.76 -0.37 -10.78
N TYR A 154 26.80 0.09 -9.98
CA TYR A 154 25.75 1.01 -10.45
C TYR A 154 26.34 2.39 -10.73
N THR A 155 25.71 3.13 -11.63
CA THR A 155 26.04 4.54 -11.84
C THR A 155 25.24 5.39 -10.86
N ALA A 156 25.92 6.13 -9.99
CA ALA A 156 25.32 7.15 -9.14
C ALA A 156 25.24 8.49 -9.88
N VAL A 157 24.08 9.11 -9.89
CA VAL A 157 23.84 10.40 -10.57
C VAL A 157 23.17 11.42 -9.65
N ASP A 158 23.60 12.67 -9.75
CA ASP A 158 22.85 13.82 -9.22
C ASP A 158 22.60 14.78 -10.40
N GLU A 159 21.34 14.84 -10.85
CA GLU A 159 20.95 15.64 -12.02
C GLU A 159 21.09 17.14 -11.77
N THR A 160 20.93 17.59 -10.53
CA THR A 160 21.02 19.01 -10.19
C THR A 160 22.45 19.53 -10.24
N LYS A 161 23.41 18.64 -9.96
CA LYS A 161 24.85 18.98 -9.85
C LYS A 161 25.68 18.42 -11.00
N ASN A 162 25.06 17.82 -12.01
CA ASN A 162 25.74 17.13 -13.11
C ASN A 162 26.81 16.14 -12.61
N PHE A 163 26.50 15.44 -11.52
CA PHE A 163 27.39 14.47 -10.89
C PHE A 163 27.15 13.09 -11.47
N ARG A 164 28.24 12.36 -11.73
CA ARG A 164 28.18 10.98 -12.19
C ARG A 164 29.36 10.18 -11.66
N ALA A 165 29.10 9.17 -10.85
CA ALA A 165 30.10 8.30 -10.24
C ALA A 165 29.70 6.84 -10.35
N THR A 166 30.61 5.92 -10.04
CA THR A 166 30.34 4.47 -10.00
C THR A 166 30.36 3.99 -8.55
N VAL A 167 29.36 3.19 -8.14
CA VAL A 167 29.37 2.55 -6.82
C VAL A 167 30.47 1.48 -6.80
N LYS A 168 31.49 1.68 -5.97
CA LYS A 168 32.67 0.82 -5.90
C LYS A 168 32.63 -0.12 -4.69
N ASP A 169 32.13 0.37 -3.56
CA ASP A 169 32.09 -0.38 -2.31
C ASP A 169 30.97 0.16 -1.38
N PHE A 170 30.80 -0.47 -0.22
CA PHE A 170 29.92 0.01 0.84
C PHE A 170 30.43 -0.38 2.22
N PHE A 171 30.02 0.38 3.25
CA PHE A 171 30.18 0.03 4.65
C PHE A 171 28.81 -0.05 5.32
N GLU A 172 28.57 -1.14 6.04
CA GLU A 172 27.34 -1.35 6.78
C GLU A 172 27.66 -1.82 8.21
N GLN A 173 27.29 -1.00 9.19
CA GLN A 173 27.41 -1.34 10.61
C GLN A 173 26.18 -0.87 11.38
N ASN A 174 25.45 -1.82 11.97
CA ASN A 174 24.18 -1.59 12.67
C ASN A 174 23.16 -0.87 11.76
N GLN A 175 23.00 0.44 11.94
CA GLN A 175 22.12 1.30 11.17
C GLN A 175 22.89 2.33 10.32
N ASN A 176 24.21 2.42 10.50
CA ASN A 176 25.05 3.32 9.72
C ASN A 176 25.45 2.63 8.42
N ARG A 177 25.02 3.21 7.31
CA ARG A 177 25.20 2.66 5.96
C ARG A 177 25.83 3.72 5.08
N ILE A 178 26.91 3.39 4.40
CA ILE A 178 27.71 4.32 3.60
C ILE A 178 28.04 3.65 2.26
N LEU A 179 27.79 4.35 1.15
CA LEU A 179 28.27 3.98 -0.17
C LEU A 179 29.63 4.63 -0.44
N VAL A 180 30.52 3.88 -1.09
CA VAL A 180 31.78 4.39 -1.62
C VAL A 180 31.63 4.53 -3.13
N LEU A 181 31.69 5.77 -3.61
CA LEU A 181 31.56 6.12 -5.01
C LEU A 181 32.93 6.47 -5.58
N ASP A 182 33.23 5.99 -6.78
CA ASP A 182 34.38 6.43 -7.58
C ASP A 182 33.93 7.54 -8.54
N PHE A 183 34.41 8.75 -8.28
CA PHE A 183 34.19 9.94 -9.10
C PHE A 183 35.54 10.38 -9.68
N ASP A 184 35.77 10.11 -10.97
CA ASP A 184 37.01 10.45 -11.68
C ASP A 184 38.30 10.00 -10.94
N GLY A 185 38.28 8.81 -10.33
CA GLY A 185 39.42 8.25 -9.59
C GLY A 185 39.53 8.72 -8.14
N LYS A 186 38.59 9.54 -7.67
CA LYS A 186 38.48 9.95 -6.26
C LYS A 186 37.35 9.18 -5.59
N GLU A 187 37.62 8.67 -4.38
CA GLU A 187 36.60 8.01 -3.58
C GLU A 187 35.79 9.04 -2.77
N ILE A 188 34.46 8.94 -2.88
CA ILE A 188 33.50 9.77 -2.15
C ILE A 188 32.63 8.85 -1.30
N MET A 189 32.52 9.14 -0.01
CA MET A 189 31.70 8.40 0.92
C MET A 189 30.36 9.11 1.10
N VAL A 190 29.26 8.41 0.80
CA VAL A 190 27.91 8.97 0.81
C VAL A 190 27.03 8.16 1.76
N PRO A 191 26.40 8.79 2.77
CA PRO A 191 25.49 8.07 3.66
C PRO A 191 24.24 7.61 2.89
N VAL A 192 23.77 6.40 3.22
CA VAL A 192 22.53 5.83 2.68
C VAL A 192 21.40 6.26 3.61
N ALA A 193 20.83 7.42 3.30
CA ALA A 193 19.66 7.98 3.98
C ALA A 193 18.64 8.41 2.92
N ASP A 194 17.36 8.41 3.27
CA ASP A 194 16.26 8.74 2.35
C ASP A 194 16.39 10.15 1.73
N GLU A 195 17.01 11.08 2.47
CA GLU A 195 17.28 12.45 1.99
C GLU A 195 18.37 12.50 0.91
N VAL A 196 19.23 11.46 0.85
CA VAL A 196 20.42 11.40 0.01
C VAL A 196 20.25 10.44 -1.15
N LEU A 197 19.67 9.25 -0.93
CA LEU A 197 19.43 8.26 -1.98
C LEU A 197 17.95 8.27 -2.34
N THR A 198 17.62 8.93 -3.45
CA THR A 198 16.24 9.26 -3.82
C THR A 198 15.60 8.26 -4.77
N LEU A 199 16.40 7.47 -5.49
CA LEU A 199 15.90 6.46 -6.43
C LEU A 199 16.94 5.35 -6.67
N VAL A 200 16.46 4.12 -6.87
CA VAL A 200 17.24 3.02 -7.48
C VAL A 200 16.49 2.46 -8.69
N ASP A 201 17.11 2.56 -9.85
CA ASP A 201 16.68 1.90 -11.08
C ASP A 201 17.55 0.66 -11.32
N HIS A 202 17.03 -0.50 -10.93
CA HIS A 202 17.70 -1.78 -11.15
C HIS A 202 17.76 -2.20 -12.62
N THR A 203 16.85 -1.69 -13.47
CA THR A 203 16.82 -2.01 -14.91
C THR A 203 17.97 -1.31 -15.62
N ARG A 204 18.18 -0.03 -15.30
CA ARG A 204 19.26 0.79 -15.88
C ARG A 204 20.57 0.70 -15.09
N LYS A 205 20.55 0.10 -13.89
CA LYS A 205 21.66 0.08 -12.92
C LYS A 205 22.11 1.50 -12.55
N ILE A 206 21.16 2.35 -12.24
CA ILE A 206 21.39 3.75 -11.87
C ILE A 206 20.81 3.99 -10.47
N ILE A 207 21.53 4.74 -9.64
CA ILE A 207 20.99 5.30 -8.40
C ILE A 207 20.96 6.82 -8.51
N GLN A 208 19.85 7.45 -8.08
CA GLN A 208 19.74 8.90 -8.03
C GLN A 208 20.07 9.38 -6.62
N LEU A 209 20.92 10.38 -6.56
CA LEU A 209 21.37 11.00 -5.32
C LEU A 209 20.91 12.45 -5.27
N ASN A 210 20.64 12.91 -4.06
CA ASN A 210 20.48 14.31 -3.68
C ASN A 210 21.58 14.65 -2.69
N LEU A 211 22.76 14.98 -3.21
CA LEU A 211 23.90 15.28 -2.36
C LEU A 211 23.71 16.68 -1.74
N PRO A 212 24.11 16.94 -0.48
CA PRO A 212 24.12 18.29 0.05
C PRO A 212 25.15 19.19 -0.65
N GLU A 213 24.97 20.51 -0.59
CA GLU A 213 25.96 21.46 -1.11
C GLU A 213 27.29 21.32 -0.34
N GLY A 214 28.41 21.39 -1.05
CA GLY A 214 29.75 21.28 -0.47
C GLY A 214 30.35 19.87 -0.40
N LEU A 215 29.59 18.80 -0.65
CA LEU A 215 30.11 17.42 -0.58
C LEU A 215 31.04 17.06 -1.77
N ILE A 216 30.86 17.73 -2.91
CA ILE A 216 31.69 17.60 -4.11
C ILE A 216 32.70 18.77 -4.20
N ALA A 217 32.75 19.66 -3.21
CA ALA A 217 33.62 20.84 -3.22
C ALA A 217 35.07 20.51 -2.83
N LEU A 218 35.73 19.69 -3.64
CA LEU A 218 37.18 19.55 -3.65
C LEU A 218 37.66 19.58 -5.10
N ASN A 219 37.67 20.78 -5.67
CA ASN A 219 38.82 21.44 -6.32
C ASN A 219 38.35 22.56 -7.29
N GLU A 220 38.49 23.82 -6.87
CA GLU A 220 39.23 24.79 -7.69
C GLU A 220 40.72 24.63 -7.38
#